data_AF-A0AAE1LM75-F1
#
_entry.id   AF-A0AAE1LM75-F1
#
_cell.length_a   1.000
_cell.length_b   1.000
_cell.length_c   1.000
_cell.angle_alpha   90.00
_cell.angle_beta   90.00
_cell.angle_gamma   90.00
#
_symmetry.space_group_name_H-M   'P 1'
#
loop_
_entity.id
_entity.type
_entity.pdbx_description
1 polymer ?
#
loop_
_entity_poly.entity_id
_entity_poly.type
_entity_poly.pdbx_seq_one_letter_code
_entity_poly.pdbx_strand_id
1 'polypeptide(L)'
;MNIQILKDMINENPEFMKDILVYGSNIRGTREFWSSRSNELSSLCDFLGLPTIFFTASAADMKWPRLREIICEHLSLSSVDDKTHYKLVLENPKICSDYFYEMFTMFFEVIVLGYFQVLDYWYRFEWQPALLL
;
A
#
# COMPACT_ATOMS: atom_id res chain seq x y z
N MET A 1 15.41 -8.16 22.15
CA MET A 1 14.66 -7.52 23.25
C MET A 1 13.71 -8.56 23.83
N ASN A 2 13.76 -8.82 25.13
CA ASN A 2 12.95 -9.85 25.81
C ASN A 2 11.61 -9.25 26.26
N ILE A 3 10.50 -9.97 26.06
CA ILE A 3 9.15 -9.56 26.49
C ILE A 3 9.10 -9.26 28.00
N GLN A 4 9.89 -9.97 28.80
CA GLN A 4 9.92 -9.75 30.24
C GLN A 4 10.42 -8.35 30.60
N ILE A 5 11.44 -7.86 29.90
CA ILE A 5 12.00 -6.50 30.12
C ILE A 5 10.94 -5.44 29.82
N LEU A 6 10.14 -5.61 28.76
CA LEU A 6 9.06 -4.68 28.44
C LEU A 6 8.00 -4.65 29.54
N LYS A 7 7.63 -5.82 30.09
CA LYS A 7 6.66 -5.90 31.20
C LYS A 7 7.19 -5.21 32.45
N ASP A 8 8.46 -5.40 32.76
CA ASP A 8 9.09 -4.78 33.92
C ASP A 8 9.12 -3.24 33.76
N MET A 9 9.49 -2.74 32.57
CA MET A 9 9.46 -1.30 32.24
C MET A 9 8.04 -0.69 32.32
N ILE A 10 7.01 -1.41 31.89
CA ILE A 10 5.61 -0.98 32.00
C ILE A 10 5.17 -0.89 33.47
N ASN A 11 5.58 -1.85 34.30
CA ASN A 11 5.24 -1.86 35.73
C ASN A 11 5.95 -0.73 36.49
N GLU A 12 7.18 -0.40 36.11
CA GLU A 12 7.96 0.70 36.70
C GLU A 12 7.46 2.08 36.27
N ASN A 13 7.01 2.21 35.01
CA ASN A 13 6.48 3.45 34.47
C ASN A 13 5.21 3.19 33.63
N PRO A 14 4.00 3.35 34.20
CA PRO A 14 2.75 3.17 33.47
C PRO A 14 2.61 4.08 32.24
N GLU A 15 3.24 5.26 32.21
CA GLU A 15 3.23 6.16 31.04
C GLU A 15 4.01 5.56 29.85
N PHE A 16 4.93 4.63 30.09
CA PHE A 16 5.68 3.94 29.03
C PHE A 16 4.74 3.18 28.07
N MET A 17 3.58 2.72 28.53
CA MET A 17 2.57 2.13 27.65
C MET A 17 2.06 3.12 26.62
N LYS A 18 1.86 4.39 27.01
CA LYS A 18 1.43 5.44 26.10
C LYS A 18 2.51 5.71 25.06
N ASP A 19 3.78 5.73 25.46
CA ASP A 19 4.90 5.88 24.54
C ASP A 19 4.97 4.74 23.52
N ILE A 20 4.75 3.49 23.96
CA ILE A 20 4.66 2.32 23.07
C ILE A 20 3.52 2.49 22.07
N LEU A 21 2.34 2.93 22.51
CA LEU A 21 1.18 3.11 21.62
C LEU A 21 1.43 4.23 20.59
N VAL A 22 2.02 5.35 21.01
CA VAL A 22 2.41 6.47 20.13
C VAL A 22 3.51 6.04 19.16
N TYR A 23 4.46 5.23 19.61
CA TYR A 23 5.48 4.68 18.72
C TYR A 23 4.85 3.70 17.72
N GLY A 24 3.95 2.83 18.19
CA GLY A 24 3.20 1.87 17.38
C GLY A 24 2.37 2.55 16.29
N SER A 25 1.76 3.70 16.56
CA SER A 25 0.98 4.45 15.56
C SER A 25 1.81 4.98 14.39
N ASN A 26 3.14 5.05 14.53
CA ASN A 26 4.07 5.44 13.48
C ASN A 26 4.64 4.24 12.69
N ILE A 27 4.39 3.01 13.12
CA ILE A 27 4.87 1.80 12.44
C ILE A 27 3.76 1.23 11.57
N ARG A 28 3.93 1.32 10.25
CA ARG A 28 2.98 0.74 9.29
C ARG A 28 2.81 -0.77 9.53
N GLY A 29 1.56 -1.22 9.60
CA GLY A 29 1.21 -2.63 9.81
C GLY A 29 0.85 -2.98 11.25
N THR A 30 1.09 -2.11 12.23
CA THR A 30 0.60 -2.30 13.60
C THR A 30 -0.90 -2.00 13.69
N ARG A 31 -1.54 -2.49 14.75
CA ARG A 31 -2.94 -2.19 15.04
C ARG A 31 -3.14 -0.70 15.30
N GLU A 32 -2.21 -0.10 16.03
CA GLU A 32 -2.23 1.30 16.43
C GLU A 32 -2.15 2.23 15.21
N PHE A 33 -1.28 1.89 14.24
CA PHE A 33 -1.19 2.61 12.97
C PHE A 33 -2.52 2.58 12.22
N TRP A 34 -3.12 1.39 12.06
CA TRP A 34 -4.39 1.27 11.34
C TRP A 34 -5.57 1.93 12.06
N SER A 35 -5.59 1.87 13.40
CA SER A 35 -6.56 2.59 14.22
C SER A 35 -6.44 4.10 14.01
N SER A 36 -5.22 4.64 14.03
CA SER A 36 -4.96 6.06 13.77
C SER A 36 -5.42 6.49 12.37
N ARG A 37 -5.08 5.72 11.34
CA ARG A 37 -5.51 5.99 9.95
C ARG A 37 -7.02 5.91 9.76
N SER A 38 -7.70 5.01 10.47
CA SER A 38 -9.17 4.92 10.48
C SER A 38 -9.79 6.16 11.13
N ASN A 39 -9.25 6.61 12.26
CA ASN A 39 -9.76 7.81 12.95
C ASN A 39 -9.57 9.08 12.11
N GLU A 40 -8.46 9.19 11.38
CA GLU A 40 -8.22 10.27 10.42
C GLU A 40 -9.28 10.30 9.32
N LEU A 41 -9.62 9.15 8.72
CA LEU A 41 -10.68 9.06 7.72
C LEU A 41 -12.05 9.43 8.31
N SER A 42 -12.38 8.93 9.50
CA SER A 42 -13.64 9.31 10.18
C SER A 42 -13.70 10.81 10.44
N SER A 43 -12.59 11.42 10.88
CA SER A 43 -12.52 12.86 11.15
C SER A 43 -12.69 13.68 9.87
N LEU A 44 -12.14 13.22 8.74
CA LEU A 44 -12.38 13.84 7.43
C LEU A 44 -13.86 13.76 7.05
N CYS A 45 -14.51 12.62 7.25
CA CYS A 45 -15.94 12.46 6.99
C CYS A 45 -16.81 13.34 7.90
N ASP A 46 -16.44 13.49 9.17
CA ASP A 46 -17.16 14.33 10.13
C ASP A 46 -17.04 15.82 9.78
N PHE A 47 -15.89 16.24 9.24
CA PHE A 47 -15.62 17.64 8.90
C PHE A 47 -16.09 18.04 7.49
N LEU A 48 -15.83 17.20 6.48
CA LEU A 48 -16.11 17.47 5.06
C LEU A 48 -17.41 16.82 4.57
N GLY A 49 -17.97 15.86 5.31
CA GLY A 49 -19.09 15.03 4.89
C GLY A 49 -18.66 13.75 4.17
N LEU A 50 -19.63 13.05 3.57
CA LEU A 50 -19.38 11.78 2.87
C LEU A 50 -18.52 11.98 1.61
N PRO A 51 -17.66 11.01 1.27
CA PRO A 51 -16.82 11.10 0.07
C PRO A 51 -17.68 11.17 -1.19
N THR A 52 -17.36 12.11 -2.08
CA THR A 52 -18.01 12.24 -3.39
C THR A 52 -17.60 11.11 -4.33
N ILE A 53 -16.36 10.64 -4.22
CA ILE A 53 -15.78 9.59 -5.04
C ILE A 53 -15.10 8.57 -4.14
N PHE A 54 -15.38 7.29 -4.37
CA PHE A 54 -14.69 6.17 -3.74
C PHE A 54 -14.35 5.14 -4.80
N PHE A 55 -13.09 4.75 -4.90
CA PHE A 55 -12.64 3.68 -5.79
C PHE A 55 -11.48 2.91 -5.18
N THR A 56 -11.32 1.68 -5.64
CA THR A 56 -10.17 0.84 -5.36
C THR A 56 -9.43 0.58 -6.67
N ALA A 57 -8.12 0.77 -6.65
CA ALA A 57 -7.25 0.37 -7.75
C ALA A 57 -6.56 -0.94 -7.37
N SER A 58 -6.56 -1.90 -8.28
CA SER A 58 -5.82 -3.16 -8.12
C SER A 58 -4.88 -3.36 -9.31
N ALA A 59 -3.76 -4.03 -9.05
CA ALA A 59 -2.83 -4.39 -10.11
C ALA A 59 -3.42 -5.52 -10.96
N ALA A 60 -3.26 -5.38 -12.29
CA ALA A 60 -3.62 -6.39 -13.27
C ALA A 60 -2.39 -6.74 -14.10
N ASP A 61 -1.32 -7.18 -13.43
CA ASP A 61 0.04 -7.30 -13.99
C ASP A 61 0.10 -8.11 -15.29
N MET A 62 -0.76 -9.12 -15.42
CA MET A 62 -0.87 -9.97 -16.62
C MET A 62 -1.41 -9.25 -17.86
N LYS A 63 -1.97 -8.04 -17.72
CA LYS A 63 -2.67 -7.32 -18.78
C LYS A 63 -1.93 -6.08 -19.26
N TRP A 64 -0.80 -5.71 -18.65
CA TRP A 64 -0.06 -4.51 -19.03
C TRP A 64 1.02 -4.82 -20.07
N PRO A 65 0.86 -4.39 -21.33
CA PRO A 65 1.86 -4.67 -22.37
C PRO A 65 3.22 -4.07 -22.05
N ARG A 66 3.23 -2.88 -21.45
CA ARG A 66 4.47 -2.20 -21.07
C ARG A 66 5.18 -2.88 -19.90
N LEU A 67 4.44 -3.40 -18.93
CA LEU A 67 5.05 -4.22 -17.86
C LEU A 67 5.66 -5.49 -18.45
N ARG A 68 4.96 -6.14 -19.39
CA ARG A 68 5.47 -7.31 -20.11
C ARG A 68 6.78 -7.00 -20.84
N GLU A 69 6.88 -5.86 -21.51
CA GLU A 69 8.12 -5.41 -22.15
C GLU A 69 9.27 -5.26 -21.16
N ILE A 70 9.03 -4.63 -20.00
CA ILE A 70 10.04 -4.41 -18.96
C ILE A 70 10.51 -5.75 -18.37
N ILE A 71 9.57 -6.62 -18.00
CA ILE A 71 9.89 -7.91 -17.37
C ILE A 71 10.57 -8.87 -18.37
N CYS A 72 10.22 -8.77 -19.65
CA CYS A 72 10.76 -9.61 -20.71
C CYS A 72 11.90 -8.94 -21.49
N GLU A 73 12.53 -7.87 -21.00
CA GLU A 73 13.49 -7.05 -21.76
C GLU A 73 14.64 -7.87 -22.38
N HIS A 74 15.04 -8.97 -21.74
CA HIS A 74 16.08 -9.89 -22.23
C HIS A 74 15.57 -11.08 -23.06
N LEU A 75 14.26 -11.17 -23.27
CA LEU A 75 13.59 -12.24 -24.01
C LEU A 75 12.98 -11.67 -25.30
N SER A 76 12.99 -12.47 -26.36
CA SER A 76 12.23 -12.09 -27.56
C SER A 76 10.72 -12.12 -27.23
N LEU A 77 10.04 -10.97 -27.25
CA LEU A 77 8.63 -10.85 -26.85
C LEU A 77 7.68 -11.79 -27.60
N SER A 78 8.01 -12.12 -28.87
CA SER A 78 7.28 -13.07 -29.70
C SER A 78 7.39 -14.54 -29.24
N SER A 79 8.32 -14.85 -28.34
CA SER A 79 8.55 -16.21 -27.81
C SER A 79 8.03 -16.44 -26.39
N VAL A 80 7.58 -15.39 -25.68
CA VAL A 80 7.11 -15.51 -24.30
C VAL A 80 5.62 -15.83 -24.31
N ASP A 81 5.23 -17.05 -23.97
CA ASP A 81 3.82 -17.39 -23.77
C ASP A 81 3.26 -16.82 -22.45
N ASP A 82 1.94 -16.84 -22.28
CA ASP A 82 1.28 -16.28 -21.09
C ASP A 82 1.73 -16.99 -19.79
N LYS A 83 2.09 -18.27 -19.87
CA LYS A 83 2.58 -19.05 -18.71
C LYS A 83 3.97 -18.59 -18.27
N THR A 84 4.86 -18.34 -19.21
CA THR A 84 6.21 -17.83 -18.93
C THR A 84 6.13 -16.41 -18.39
N HIS A 85 5.29 -15.57 -18.99
CA HIS A 85 5.03 -14.22 -18.47
C HIS A 85 4.52 -14.25 -17.02
N TYR A 86 3.55 -15.13 -16.72
CA TYR A 86 3.02 -15.28 -15.37
C TYR A 86 4.12 -15.64 -14.35
N LYS A 87 5.01 -16.58 -14.69
CA LYS A 87 6.15 -16.92 -13.83
C LYS A 87 7.07 -15.73 -13.60
N LEU A 88 7.40 -14.99 -14.65
CA LEU A 88 8.28 -13.83 -14.54
C LEU A 88 7.65 -12.72 -13.68
N VAL A 89 6.34 -12.50 -13.78
CA VAL A 89 5.60 -11.57 -12.89
C VAL A 89 5.74 -12.00 -11.43
N LEU A 90 5.55 -13.29 -11.13
CA LEU A 90 5.70 -13.83 -9.77
C LEU A 90 7.14 -13.76 -9.24
N GLU A 91 8.13 -13.95 -10.11
CA GLU A 91 9.56 -13.88 -9.77
C GLU A 91 10.05 -12.44 -9.59
N ASN A 92 9.34 -11.46 -10.14
CA ASN A 92 9.71 -10.04 -10.11
C ASN A 92 8.64 -9.16 -9.43
N PRO A 93 8.23 -9.47 -8.17
CA PRO A 93 7.13 -8.77 -7.51
C PRO A 93 7.46 -7.29 -7.25
N LYS A 94 8.73 -6.94 -7.07
CA LYS A 94 9.17 -5.55 -6.89
C LYS A 94 8.92 -4.70 -8.13
N ILE A 95 9.22 -5.22 -9.32
CA ILE A 95 9.00 -4.51 -10.58
C ILE A 95 7.50 -4.29 -10.80
N CYS A 96 6.68 -5.32 -10.54
CA CYS A 96 5.22 -5.21 -10.65
C CYS A 96 4.66 -4.17 -9.66
N SER A 97 5.14 -4.23 -8.41
CA SER A 97 4.82 -3.31 -7.32
C SER A 97 5.14 -1.85 -7.68
N ASP A 98 6.35 -1.58 -8.16
CA ASP A 98 6.77 -0.24 -8.57
C ASP A 98 5.97 0.25 -9.78
N TYR A 99 5.83 -0.61 -10.80
CA TYR A 99 5.09 -0.25 -12.00
C TYR A 99 3.64 0.14 -11.69
N PHE A 100 2.94 -0.64 -10.85
CA PHE A 100 1.59 -0.30 -10.43
C PHE A 100 1.55 1.00 -9.64
N TYR A 101 2.51 1.21 -8.73
CA TYR A 101 2.61 2.44 -7.95
C TYR A 101 2.78 3.68 -8.85
N GLU A 102 3.66 3.61 -9.85
CA GLU A 102 3.87 4.69 -10.82
C GLU A 102 2.62 4.94 -11.67
N MET A 103 1.97 3.88 -12.16
CA MET A 103 0.73 4.00 -12.92
C MET A 103 -0.39 4.64 -12.10
N PHE A 104 -0.55 4.23 -10.84
CA PHE A 104 -1.52 4.81 -9.93
C PHE A 104 -1.19 6.27 -9.61
N THR A 105 0.07 6.58 -9.35
CA THR A 105 0.52 7.95 -9.05
C THR A 105 0.23 8.87 -10.21
N MET A 106 0.57 8.48 -11.45
CA MET A 106 0.22 9.26 -12.64
C MET A 106 -1.29 9.45 -12.81
N PHE A 107 -2.08 8.39 -12.63
CA PHE A 107 -3.53 8.51 -12.65
C PHE A 107 -4.04 9.48 -11.59
N PHE A 108 -3.55 9.37 -10.36
CA PHE A 108 -3.98 10.19 -9.24
C PHE A 108 -3.62 11.66 -9.45
N GLU A 109 -2.38 11.96 -9.81
CA GLU A 109 -1.90 13.32 -10.02
C GLU A 109 -2.57 13.99 -11.22
N VAL A 110 -2.65 13.30 -12.37
CA VAL A 110 -3.18 13.90 -13.60
C VAL A 110 -4.71 13.97 -13.59
N ILE A 111 -5.37 12.89 -13.18
CA ILE A 111 -6.83 12.79 -13.28
C ILE A 111 -7.50 13.27 -11.99
N VAL A 112 -7.11 12.75 -10.83
CA VAL A 112 -7.80 13.06 -9.56
C VAL A 112 -7.46 14.47 -9.09
N LEU A 113 -6.18 14.82 -9.02
CA LEU A 113 -5.75 16.14 -8.56
C LEU A 113 -5.79 17.17 -9.70
N GLY A 114 -5.34 16.82 -10.90
CA GLY A 114 -5.26 17.75 -12.03
C GLY A 114 -6.62 18.06 -12.67
N TYR A 115 -7.35 17.02 -13.11
CA TYR A 115 -8.59 17.20 -13.85
C TYR A 115 -9.80 17.43 -12.93
N PHE A 116 -9.99 16.57 -11.92
CA PHE A 116 -11.09 16.71 -10.97
C PHE A 116 -10.84 17.75 -9.87
N GLN A 117 -9.60 18.24 -9.74
CA GLN A 117 -9.25 19.29 -8.78
C GLN A 117 -9.63 18.93 -7.33
N VAL A 118 -9.47 17.65 -6.97
CA VAL A 118 -9.72 17.17 -5.61
C VAL A 118 -8.74 17.84 -4.65
N LEU A 119 -9.26 18.52 -3.62
CA LEU A 119 -8.47 19.22 -2.60
C LEU A 119 -8.15 18.32 -1.42
N ASP A 120 -9.15 17.59 -0.92
CA ASP A 120 -9.06 16.72 0.23
C ASP A 120 -9.23 15.27 -0.20
N TYR A 121 -8.28 14.43 0.19
CA TYR A 121 -8.32 13.02 -0.14
C TYR A 121 -7.70 12.18 0.97
N TRP A 122 -8.12 10.93 1.03
CA TRP A 122 -7.52 9.91 1.86
C TRP A 122 -7.41 8.63 1.04
N TYR A 123 -6.24 8.00 1.06
CA TYR A 123 -6.06 6.69 0.44
C TYR A 123 -5.16 5.80 1.29
N ARG A 124 -5.29 4.51 1.04
CA ARG A 124 -4.47 3.46 1.63
C ARG A 124 -3.91 2.59 0.51
N PHE A 125 -2.66 2.18 0.69
CA PHE A 125 -2.04 1.15 -0.12
C PHE A 125 -1.97 -0.16 0.68
N GLU A 126 -2.39 -1.26 0.06
CA GLU A 126 -2.31 -2.61 0.62
C GLU A 126 -1.55 -3.52 -0.33
N TRP A 127 -0.53 -4.19 0.21
CA TRP A 127 0.13 -5.28 -0.49
C TRP A 127 -0.57 -6.57 -0.12
N GLN A 128 -0.92 -7.39 -1.12
CA GLN A 128 -1.33 -8.75 -0.81
C GLN A 128 -0.13 -9.47 -0.20
N PRO A 129 -0.29 -10.19 0.93
CA PRO A 129 0.76 -11.06 1.41
C PRO A 129 1.08 -12.04 0.27
N ALA A 130 2.37 -12.20 -0.04
CA ALA A 130 2.81 -13.27 -0.93
C ALA A 130 2.34 -14.58 -0.29
N LEU A 131 1.24 -15.13 -0.79
CA LEU A 131 0.83 -16.47 -0.43
C LEU A 131 2.00 -17.36 -0.85
N LEU A 132 2.69 -17.94 0.13
CA LEU A 132 3.55 -19.10 -0.08
C LEU A 132 2.64 -20.22 -0.61
N LEU A 133 2.42 -20.23 -1.91
CA LEU A 133 1.82 -21.35 -2.65
C LEU A 133 2.93 -22.34 -3.03
#